data_AF-A0A7J9SK98-F1
#
_entry.id   AF-A0A7J9SK98-F1
#
_cell.length_a   1.000
_cell.length_b   1.000
_cell.length_c   1.000
_cell.angle_alpha   90.00
_cell.angle_beta   90.00
_cell.angle_gamma   90.00
#
_symmetry.space_group_name_H-M   'P 1'
#
loop_
_entity.id
_entity.type
_entity.pdbx_description
1 polymer ?
#
loop_
_entity_poly.entity_id
_entity_poly.type
_entity_poly.pdbx_seq_one_letter_code
_entity_poly.pdbx_strand_id
1 'polypeptide(L)'
;MSLWTCGIAGCEERFEAVESAIIHQTVEHERHQCTVCGSVVPDGYFAIRHAFEEHSRAEYVRAYDADSSAVRTREDVKRAVEEEADLRAVVTELEERGAL
;
A
#
# COMPACT_ATOMS: atom_id res chain seq x y z
N MET A 1 -6.47 20.71 7.35
CA MET A 1 -6.16 19.27 7.34
C MET A 1 -5.94 18.89 5.89
N SER A 2 -4.82 18.26 5.57
CA SER A 2 -4.59 17.68 4.23
C SER A 2 -5.37 16.37 4.15
N LEU A 3 -6.08 16.15 3.04
CA LEU A 3 -6.76 14.89 2.79
C LEU A 3 -5.77 13.86 2.24
N TRP A 4 -5.92 12.61 2.66
CA TRP A 4 -5.24 11.46 2.07
C TRP A 4 -5.92 11.07 0.77
N THR A 5 -5.15 10.86 -0.29
CA THR A 5 -5.67 10.35 -1.58
C THR A 5 -5.39 8.87 -1.70
N CYS A 6 -6.27 8.10 -2.35
CA CYS A 6 -6.08 6.67 -2.59
C CYS A 6 -4.70 6.34 -3.19
N GLY A 7 -4.24 7.09 -4.20
CA GLY A 7 -2.89 6.92 -4.76
C GLY A 7 -2.71 5.71 -5.69
N ILE A 8 -3.73 4.85 -5.83
CA ILE A 8 -3.81 3.87 -6.91
C ILE A 8 -4.18 4.58 -8.22
N ALA A 9 -3.50 4.22 -9.30
CA ALA A 9 -3.67 4.88 -10.60
C ALA A 9 -5.13 4.81 -11.07
N GLY A 10 -5.71 5.97 -11.41
CA GLY A 10 -7.10 6.07 -11.83
C GLY A 10 -8.11 6.23 -10.69
N CYS A 11 -7.66 6.27 -9.43
CA CYS A 11 -8.52 6.53 -8.27
C CYS A 11 -8.20 7.88 -7.61
N GLU A 12 -9.17 8.79 -7.64
CA GLU A 12 -9.03 10.15 -7.10
C GLU A 12 -9.77 10.34 -5.75
N GLU A 13 -10.22 9.26 -5.13
CA GLU A 13 -10.91 9.33 -3.83
C GLU A 13 -10.01 9.91 -2.74
N ARG A 14 -10.64 10.68 -1.84
CA ARG A 14 -9.99 11.44 -0.78
C ARG A 14 -10.61 11.14 0.57
N PHE A 15 -9.78 11.05 1.60
CA PHE A 15 -10.15 10.63 2.94
C PHE A 15 -9.56 11.58 3.98
N GLU A 16 -10.28 11.77 5.08
CA GLU A 16 -9.78 12.55 6.22
C GLU A 16 -8.78 11.75 7.08
N ALA A 17 -8.89 10.43 7.06
CA ALA A 17 -8.04 9.50 7.80
C ALA A 17 -7.29 8.57 6.84
N VAL A 18 -6.03 8.30 7.14
CA VAL A 18 -5.19 7.39 6.35
C VAL A 18 -5.73 5.96 6.39
N GLU A 19 -6.32 5.54 7.51
CA GLU A 19 -6.94 4.23 7.70
C GLU A 19 -8.06 4.01 6.70
N SER A 20 -8.91 5.01 6.49
CA SER A 20 -9.99 4.96 5.50
C SER A 20 -9.45 4.80 4.08
N ALA A 21 -8.32 5.43 3.76
CA ALA A 21 -7.67 5.26 2.46
C ALA A 21 -7.12 3.83 2.28
N ILE A 22 -6.47 3.26 3.30
CA ILE A 22 -5.95 1.88 3.26
C ILE A 22 -7.08 0.85 3.14
N ILE A 23 -8.17 1.05 3.88
CA ILE A 23 -9.35 0.18 3.81
C ILE A 23 -9.94 0.24 2.40
N HIS A 24 -10.14 1.44 1.86
CA HIS A 24 -10.61 1.63 0.48
C HIS A 24 -9.70 0.93 -0.55
N GLN A 25 -8.38 1.12 -0.46
CA GLN A 25 -7.40 0.43 -1.33
C GLN A 25 -7.59 -1.09 -1.31
N THR A 26 -7.90 -1.66 -0.14
CA THR A 26 -8.01 -3.12 0.05
C THR A 26 -9.32 -3.69 -0.46
N VAL A 27 -10.42 -2.94 -0.33
CA VAL A 27 -11.78 -3.46 -0.61
C VAL A 27 -12.32 -3.07 -1.98
N GLU A 28 -11.89 -1.92 -2.53
CA GLU A 28 -12.43 -1.38 -3.79
C GLU A 28 -11.51 -1.61 -5.01
N HIS A 29 -10.26 -2.04 -4.80
CA HIS A 29 -9.30 -2.25 -5.89
C HIS A 29 -8.95 -3.72 -6.08
N GLU A 30 -8.56 -4.04 -7.32
CA GLU A 30 -8.04 -5.36 -7.64
C GLU A 30 -6.75 -5.64 -6.86
N ARG A 31 -6.57 -6.88 -6.42
CA ARG A 31 -5.35 -7.28 -5.68
C ARG A 31 -4.14 -7.22 -6.60
N HIS A 32 -3.01 -6.77 -6.06
CA HIS A 32 -1.75 -6.69 -6.76
C HIS A 32 -0.99 -8.02 -6.75
N GLN A 33 -0.51 -8.48 -7.90
CA GLN A 33 0.43 -9.59 -7.97
C GLN A 33 1.86 -9.06 -7.84
N CYS A 34 2.57 -9.46 -6.79
CA CYS A 34 3.94 -9.04 -6.58
C CYS A 34 4.86 -9.61 -7.67
N THR A 35 5.49 -8.75 -8.47
CA THR A 35 6.39 -9.17 -9.56
C THR A 35 7.67 -9.85 -9.06
N VAL A 36 8.03 -9.71 -7.77
CA VAL A 36 9.23 -10.35 -7.20
C VAL A 36 8.99 -11.83 -6.89
N CYS A 37 7.85 -12.18 -6.28
CA CYS A 37 7.59 -13.53 -5.77
C CYS A 37 6.28 -14.18 -6.25
N GLY A 38 5.41 -13.44 -6.95
CA GLY A 38 4.15 -13.94 -7.50
C GLY A 38 2.97 -13.96 -6.51
N SER A 39 3.17 -13.61 -5.24
CA SER A 39 2.10 -13.53 -4.23
C SER A 39 1.06 -12.47 -4.61
N VAL A 40 -0.22 -12.78 -4.37
CA VAL A 40 -1.33 -11.84 -4.56
C VAL A 40 -1.65 -11.16 -3.23
N VAL A 41 -1.44 -9.85 -3.16
CA VAL A 41 -1.61 -9.03 -1.96
C VAL A 41 -2.58 -7.88 -2.25
N PRO A 42 -3.23 -7.27 -1.25
CA PRO A 42 -3.99 -6.05 -1.50
C PRO A 42 -3.10 -4.96 -2.13
N ASP A 43 -3.65 -4.19 -3.07
CA ASP A 43 -2.93 -3.09 -3.72
C ASP A 43 -2.75 -1.89 -2.76
N GLY A 44 -2.09 -0.84 -3.21
CA GLY A 44 -1.81 0.35 -2.42
C GLY A 44 -0.81 0.09 -1.30
N TYR A 45 -1.15 0.48 -0.07
CA TYR A 45 -0.23 0.42 1.06
C TYR A 45 0.29 -0.99 1.34
N PHE A 46 -0.56 -2.03 1.29
CA PHE A 46 -0.13 -3.40 1.58
C PHE A 46 0.83 -3.96 0.52
N ALA A 47 0.65 -3.60 -0.76
CA ALA A 47 1.60 -3.95 -1.81
C ALA A 47 2.96 -3.29 -1.60
N ILE A 48 2.98 -2.00 -1.23
CA ILE A 48 4.22 -1.28 -0.88
C ILE A 48 4.88 -1.92 0.32
N ARG A 49 4.14 -2.15 1.41
CA ARG A 49 4.66 -2.76 2.63
C ARG A 49 5.27 -4.13 2.34
N HIS A 50 4.54 -5.00 1.62
CA HIS A 50 5.05 -6.31 1.20
C HIS A 50 6.36 -6.18 0.42
N ALA A 51 6.42 -5.28 -0.56
CA ALA A 51 7.60 -5.08 -1.39
C ALA A 51 8.85 -4.70 -0.60
N PHE A 52 8.72 -3.93 0.49
CA PHE A 52 9.86 -3.41 1.25
C PHE A 52 10.12 -4.10 2.59
N GLU A 53 9.20 -4.95 3.08
CA GLU A 53 9.42 -5.80 4.26
C GLU A 53 9.86 -7.22 3.87
N GLU A 54 9.38 -7.75 2.75
CA GLU A 54 9.67 -9.13 2.32
C GLU A 54 10.78 -9.23 1.27
N HIS A 55 11.12 -8.13 0.59
CA HIS A 55 12.12 -8.12 -0.47
C HIS A 55 13.12 -6.98 -0.29
N SER A 56 14.31 -7.15 -0.87
CA SER A 56 15.32 -6.10 -0.92
C SER A 56 15.00 -5.05 -1.99
N ARG A 57 15.51 -3.82 -1.79
CA ARG A 57 15.44 -2.75 -2.80
C ARG A 57 16.00 -3.19 -4.16
N ALA A 58 17.04 -4.02 -4.16
CA ALA A 58 17.67 -4.52 -5.38
C ALA A 58 16.77 -5.52 -6.13
N GLU A 59 16.00 -6.35 -5.42
CA GLU A 59 15.00 -7.23 -6.03
C GLU A 59 13.83 -6.43 -6.57
N TYR A 60 13.33 -5.45 -5.80
CA TYR A 60 12.27 -4.55 -6.26
C TYR A 60 12.66 -3.82 -7.56
N VAL A 61 13.84 -3.19 -7.60
CA VAL A 61 14.36 -2.49 -8.78
C VAL A 61 14.41 -3.39 -10.00
N ARG A 62 14.92 -4.62 -9.85
CA ARG A 62 15.03 -5.56 -10.97
C ARG A 62 13.67 -6.08 -11.45
N ALA A 63 12.76 -6.37 -10.53
CA ALA A 63 11.47 -6.96 -10.86
C ALA A 63 10.50 -5.95 -11.48
N TYR A 64 10.55 -4.70 -11.02
CA TYR A 64 9.63 -3.64 -11.46
C TYR A 64 10.25 -2.65 -12.46
N ASP A 65 11.48 -2.90 -12.93
CA ASP A 65 12.26 -1.94 -13.74
C ASP A 65 12.26 -0.52 -13.13
N ALA A 66 12.41 -0.47 -11.80
CA ALA A 66 12.24 0.76 -11.02
C ALA A 66 13.57 1.47 -10.81
N ASP A 67 13.52 2.79 -10.68
CA ASP A 67 14.70 3.60 -10.35
C ASP A 67 14.78 3.95 -8.84
N SER A 68 15.86 4.63 -8.46
CA SER A 68 16.06 5.04 -7.08
C SER A 68 15.02 6.04 -6.57
N SER A 69 14.41 6.84 -7.44
CA SER A 69 13.31 7.74 -7.09
C SER A 69 12.04 6.96 -6.78
N ALA A 70 11.71 5.97 -7.60
CA ALA A 70 10.56 5.10 -7.42
C ALA A 70 10.62 4.38 -6.06
N VAL A 71 11.81 3.91 -5.68
CA VAL A 71 12.07 3.34 -4.34
C VAL A 71 11.83 4.38 -3.25
N ARG A 72 12.49 5.54 -3.32
CA ARG A 72 12.36 6.59 -2.30
C ARG A 72 10.92 7.03 -2.09
N THR A 73 10.18 7.30 -3.17
CA THR A 73 8.78 7.70 -3.09
C THR A 73 7.93 6.68 -2.35
N ARG A 74 8.14 5.38 -2.57
CA ARG A 74 7.34 4.33 -1.92
C ARG A 74 7.73 4.12 -0.47
N GLU A 75 9.01 4.25 -0.13
CA GLU A 75 9.47 4.24 1.26
C GLU A 75 8.97 5.47 2.04
N ASP A 76 8.94 6.64 1.40
CA ASP A 76 8.36 7.87 1.97
C ASP A 76 6.86 7.69 2.24
N VAL A 77 6.11 7.13 1.29
CA VAL A 77 4.67 6.83 1.45
C VAL A 77 4.45 5.80 2.56
N LYS A 78 5.19 4.69 2.58
CA LYS A 78 5.11 3.66 3.63
C LYS A 78 5.31 4.27 5.02
N ARG A 79 6.35 5.08 5.17
CA ARG A 79 6.67 5.76 6.44
C ARG A 79 5.58 6.75 6.84
N ALA A 80 5.12 7.60 5.92
CA ALA A 80 4.07 8.56 6.23
C ALA A 80 2.77 7.87 6.69
N VAL A 81 2.41 6.75 6.05
CA VAL A 81 1.28 5.93 6.48
C VAL A 81 1.52 5.32 7.86
N GLU A 82 2.69 4.73 8.10
CA GLU A 82 3.03 4.07 9.38
C GLU A 82 3.19 5.04 10.56
N GLU A 83 3.51 6.30 10.30
CA GLU A 83 3.59 7.36 11.31
C GLU A 83 2.22 7.86 11.77
N GLU A 84 1.17 7.76 10.93
CA GLU A 84 -0.16 8.29 11.22
C GLU A 84 -1.20 7.19 11.50
N ALA A 85 -1.12 6.04 10.83
CA ALA A 85 -2.16 5.02 10.85
C ALA A 85 -2.12 4.11 12.09
N ASP A 86 -3.28 3.85 12.69
CA ASP A 86 -3.46 2.66 13.54
C ASP A 86 -3.68 1.41 12.67
N LEU A 87 -2.57 0.78 12.28
CA LEU A 87 -2.61 -0.43 11.43
C LEU A 87 -3.31 -1.62 12.10
N ARG A 88 -3.37 -1.69 13.44
CA ARG A 88 -4.11 -2.75 14.12
C ARG A 88 -5.61 -2.55 13.97
N ALA A 89 -6.07 -1.30 14.05
CA ALA A 89 -7.47 -0.96 13.80
C ALA A 89 -7.86 -1.27 12.35
N VAL A 90 -7.00 -0.92 11.38
CA VAL A 90 -7.21 -1.24 9.95
C VAL A 90 -7.35 -2.75 9.71
N VAL A 91 -6.43 -3.55 10.26
CA VAL A 91 -6.48 -5.02 10.07
C VAL A 91 -7.73 -5.61 10.71
N THR A 92 -8.07 -5.20 11.94
CA THR A 92 -9.30 -5.66 12.61
C THR A 92 -10.54 -5.38 11.75
N GLU A 93 -10.68 -4.15 11.24
CA GLU A 93 -11.81 -3.76 10.39
C GLU A 93 -11.87 -4.59 9.09
N LEU A 94 -10.72 -4.86 8.46
CA LEU A 94 -10.66 -5.66 7.24
C LEU A 94 -11.02 -7.14 7.49
N GLU A 95 -10.62 -7.70 8.63
CA GLU A 95 -11.02 -9.05 9.06
C GLU A 95 -12.53 -9.12 9.30
N GLU A 96 -13.13 -8.13 9.98
CA GLU A 96 -14.58 -8.05 10.21
C GLU A 96 -15.38 -7.96 8.90
N ARG A 97 -14.80 -7.35 7.86
CA ARG A 97 -15.38 -7.28 6.50
C ARG A 97 -15.12 -8.54 5.66
N GLY A 98 -14.27 -9.46 6.11
CA GLY A 98 -13.84 -10.63 5.33
C GLY A 98 -12.98 -10.29 4.10
N ALA A 99 -12.23 -9.18 4.16
CA ALA A 99 -11.40 -8.68 3.06
C ALA A 99 -9.94 -9.21 3.09
N LEU A 100 -9.53 -9.83 4.21
CA LEU A 100 -8.26 -10.51 4.41
C LEU A 100 -8.49 -12.01 4.59
#